data_AF-A0A3D5NT25-F1
#
_entry.id   AF-A0A3D5NT25-F1
#
_cell.length_a   1.000
_cell.length_b   1.000
_cell.length_c   1.000
_cell.angle_alpha   90.00
_cell.angle_beta   90.00
_cell.angle_gamma   90.00
#
_symmetry.space_group_name_H-M   'P 1'
#
loop_
_entity.id
_entity.type
_entity.pdbx_description
1 polymer ?
#
loop_
_entity_poly.entity_id
_entity_poly.type
_entity_poly.pdbx_seq_one_letter_code
_entity_poly.pdbx_strand_id
1 'polypeptide(L)'
;MGTQRKLSKTYLGLFFLAFAGFTILFLVVGFTMFQSLRDYAMKDIHEEAVSTARSYSYTIRKNMKAREVVNELISHKILAAGSVLVNEDRVAAADLETMARELKVDSIDVYNPEGRVINSAFPGNLGWSVYEGHPVNDF
;
A
#
# COMPACT_ATOMS: atom_id res chain seq x y z
N MET A 1 2.30 -2.64 84.30
CA MET A 1 1.26 -3.69 84.41
C MET A 1 -0.02 -3.09 83.83
N GLY A 2 -0.53 -3.45 82.66
CA GLY A 2 -0.52 -4.73 81.97
C GLY A 2 -1.95 -5.23 81.87
N THR A 3 -2.82 -4.55 81.13
CA THR A 3 -4.22 -4.96 80.93
C THR A 3 -4.42 -5.40 79.48
N GLN A 4 -3.98 -6.62 79.19
CA GLN A 4 -4.28 -7.33 77.95
C GLN A 4 -5.79 -7.63 77.90
N ARG A 5 -6.55 -6.85 77.13
CA ARG A 5 -7.98 -7.10 76.85
C ARG A 5 -8.08 -8.38 76.01
N LYS A 6 -8.52 -9.49 76.62
CA LYS A 6 -8.87 -10.71 75.89
C LYS A 6 -9.99 -10.41 74.90
N LEU A 7 -9.67 -10.33 73.61
CA LEU A 7 -10.63 -10.35 72.51
C LEU A 7 -11.49 -11.63 72.66
N SER A 8 -12.80 -11.48 72.88
CA SER A 8 -13.69 -12.65 72.94
C SER A 8 -13.79 -13.26 71.54
N LYS A 9 -13.64 -14.59 71.46
CA LYS A 9 -13.59 -15.37 70.21
C LYS A 9 -14.72 -15.04 69.21
N THR A 10 -15.86 -14.58 69.71
CA THR A 10 -17.03 -14.14 68.94
C THR A 10 -16.76 -12.95 68.01
N TYR A 11 -16.04 -11.91 68.45
CA TYR A 11 -15.73 -10.76 67.60
C TYR A 11 -14.73 -11.10 66.50
N LEU A 12 -13.80 -12.02 66.81
CA LEU A 12 -12.81 -12.50 65.85
C LEU A 12 -13.49 -13.28 64.71
N GLY A 13 -14.46 -14.15 65.05
CA GLY A 13 -15.24 -14.88 64.05
C GLY A 13 -16.08 -13.96 63.14
N LEU A 14 -16.70 -12.93 63.71
CA LEU A 14 -17.48 -11.95 62.94
C LEU A 14 -16.60 -11.15 61.96
N PHE A 15 -15.39 -10.78 62.41
CA PHE A 15 -14.41 -10.10 61.57
C PHE A 15 -13.98 -10.96 60.37
N PHE A 16 -13.62 -12.23 60.60
CA PHE A 16 -13.23 -13.14 59.52
C PHE A 16 -14.37 -13.40 58.54
N LEU A 17 -15.62 -13.47 59.01
CA LEU A 17 -16.79 -13.62 58.15
C LEU A 17 -16.97 -12.41 57.22
N ALA A 18 -16.89 -11.20 57.77
CA ALA A 18 -16.97 -9.97 56.98
C ALA A 18 -15.81 -9.86 55.98
N PHE A 19 -14.59 -10.17 56.42
CA PHE A 19 -13.40 -10.17 55.58
C PHE A 19 -13.50 -11.18 54.42
N ALA A 20 -13.98 -12.38 54.70
CA ALA A 20 -14.23 -13.39 53.66
C ALA A 20 -15.28 -12.90 52.65
N GLY A 21 -16.36 -12.26 53.13
CA GLY A 21 -17.38 -11.67 52.28
C GLY A 21 -16.82 -10.61 51.31
N PHE A 22 -16.02 -9.66 51.84
CA PHE A 22 -15.35 -8.66 51.01
C PHE A 22 -14.35 -9.27 50.03
N THR A 23 -13.62 -10.30 50.45
CA THR A 23 -12.65 -11.00 49.59
C THR A 23 -13.34 -11.69 48.41
N ILE A 24 -14.45 -12.39 48.68
CA ILE A 24 -15.26 -13.03 47.64
C ILE A 24 -15.82 -11.98 46.68
N LEU A 25 -16.36 -10.88 47.21
CA LEU A 25 -16.89 -9.79 46.38
C LEU A 25 -15.79 -9.21 45.47
N PHE A 26 -14.61 -8.94 46.03
CA PHE A 26 -13.47 -8.43 45.27
C PHE A 26 -13.04 -9.39 44.16
N LEU A 27 -13.00 -10.69 44.44
CA LEU A 27 -12.66 -11.72 43.44
C LEU A 27 -13.69 -11.79 42.32
N VAL A 28 -14.99 -11.73 42.63
CA VAL A 28 -16.06 -11.74 41.62
C VAL A 28 -15.97 -10.53 40.71
N VAL A 29 -15.79 -9.34 41.27
CA VAL A 29 -15.63 -8.09 40.50
C VAL A 29 -14.35 -8.14 39.66
N GLY A 30 -13.22 -8.56 40.24
CA GLY A 30 -11.97 -8.68 39.51
C GLY A 30 -12.06 -9.67 38.35
N PHE A 31 -12.69 -10.82 38.57
CA PHE A 31 -12.85 -11.85 37.55
C PHE A 31 -13.76 -11.40 36.39
N THR A 32 -14.90 -10.78 36.70
CA THR A 32 -15.81 -10.25 35.68
C THR A 32 -15.19 -9.13 34.87
N MET A 33 -14.43 -8.24 35.53
CA MET A 33 -13.70 -7.17 34.85
C MET A 33 -12.61 -7.73 33.94
N PHE A 34 -11.86 -8.75 34.39
CA PHE A 34 -10.82 -9.39 33.59
C PHE A 34 -11.39 -10.06 32.33
N GLN A 35 -12.52 -10.78 32.46
CA GLN A 35 -13.19 -11.38 31.30
C GLN A 35 -13.69 -10.32 30.33
N SER A 36 -14.35 -9.29 30.84
CA SER A 36 -14.89 -8.21 30.00
C SER A 36 -13.78 -7.51 29.22
N LEU A 37 -12.65 -7.24 29.85
CA LEU A 37 -11.51 -6.61 29.19
C LEU A 37 -10.91 -7.52 28.11
N ARG A 38 -10.80 -8.82 28.38
CA ARG A 38 -10.30 -9.79 27.42
C ARG A 38 -11.20 -9.91 26.20
N ASP A 39 -12.51 -9.99 26.41
CA ASP A 39 -13.49 -10.13 25.33
C ASP A 39 -13.55 -8.86 24.48
N TYR A 40 -13.52 -7.70 25.12
CA TYR A 40 -13.51 -6.41 24.42
C TYR A 40 -12.23 -6.23 23.60
N ALA A 41 -11.06 -6.45 24.21
CA ALA A 41 -9.79 -6.35 23.51
C ALA A 41 -9.70 -7.32 22.32
N MET A 42 -10.17 -8.56 22.49
CA MET A 42 -10.11 -9.56 21.42
C MET A 42 -11.07 -9.23 20.28
N LYS A 43 -12.26 -8.69 20.59
CA LYS A 43 -13.21 -8.21 19.59
C LYS A 43 -12.64 -7.02 18.81
N ASP A 44 -12.08 -6.03 19.50
CA ASP A 44 -11.50 -4.84 18.87
C ASP A 44 -10.35 -5.21 17.94
N ILE A 45 -9.41 -6.06 18.41
CA ILE A 45 -8.29 -6.54 17.58
C ILE A 45 -8.81 -7.24 16.33
N HIS A 46 -9.85 -8.06 16.46
CA HIS A 46 -10.42 -8.78 15.33
C HIS A 46 -11.10 -7.82 14.32
N GLU A 47 -11.92 -6.88 14.79
CA GLU A 47 -12.57 -5.89 13.94
C GLU A 47 -11.55 -4.98 13.23
N GLU A 48 -10.51 -4.55 13.94
CA GLU A 48 -9.42 -3.74 13.38
C GLU A 48 -8.61 -4.51 12.33
N ALA A 49 -8.25 -5.77 12.60
CA ALA A 49 -7.54 -6.62 11.65
C ALA A 49 -8.35 -6.84 10.37
N VAL A 50 -9.65 -7.13 10.51
CA VAL A 50 -10.57 -7.32 9.39
C VAL A 50 -10.75 -6.02 8.59
N SER A 51 -10.90 -4.88 9.26
CA SER A 51 -11.01 -3.57 8.62
C SER A 51 -9.74 -3.23 7.82
N THR A 52 -8.57 -3.44 8.43
CA THR A 52 -7.27 -3.22 7.80
C THR A 52 -7.09 -4.10 6.57
N ALA A 53 -7.37 -5.40 6.69
CA ALA A 53 -7.26 -6.34 5.57
C ALA A 53 -8.20 -5.96 4.40
N ARG A 54 -9.42 -5.50 4.69
CA ARG A 54 -10.36 -5.01 3.65
C ARG A 54 -9.82 -3.77 2.95
N SER A 55 -9.31 -2.80 3.70
CA SER A 55 -8.74 -1.56 3.14
C SER A 55 -7.54 -1.83 2.24
N TYR A 56 -6.62 -2.71 2.68
CA TYR A 56 -5.49 -3.14 1.87
C TYR A 56 -5.93 -3.88 0.60
N SER A 57 -6.86 -4.81 0.72
CA SER A 57 -7.39 -5.56 -0.43
C SER A 57 -8.05 -4.63 -1.46
N TYR A 58 -8.80 -3.64 -0.98
CA TYR A 58 -9.40 -2.61 -1.84
C TYR A 58 -8.33 -1.78 -2.55
N THR A 59 -7.29 -1.37 -1.83
CA THR A 59 -6.17 -0.60 -2.39
C THR A 59 -5.40 -1.40 -3.43
N ILE A 60 -5.10 -2.68 -3.17
CA ILE A 60 -4.44 -3.58 -4.13
C ILE A 60 -5.27 -3.69 -5.41
N ARG A 61 -6.59 -3.95 -5.29
CA ARG A 61 -7.48 -4.06 -6.44
C ARG A 61 -7.54 -2.75 -7.23
N LYS A 62 -7.61 -1.60 -6.55
CA LYS A 62 -7.57 -0.28 -7.20
C LYS A 62 -6.26 -0.09 -7.97
N ASN A 63 -5.13 -0.42 -7.36
CA ASN A 63 -3.82 -0.29 -8.00
C ASN A 63 -3.66 -1.25 -9.19
N MET A 64 -4.15 -2.49 -9.09
CA MET A 64 -4.19 -3.41 -10.23
C MET A 64 -4.99 -2.82 -11.39
N LYS A 65 -6.18 -2.25 -11.12
CA LYS A 65 -6.98 -1.64 -12.17
C LYS A 65 -6.31 -0.40 -12.78
N ALA A 66 -5.68 0.43 -11.94
CA ALA A 66 -4.90 1.57 -12.41
C ALA A 66 -3.73 1.13 -13.32
N ARG A 67 -3.01 0.06 -12.94
CA ARG A 67 -1.95 -0.53 -13.77
C ARG A 67 -2.46 -1.03 -15.11
N GLU A 68 -3.61 -1.70 -15.13
CA GLU A 68 -4.25 -2.16 -16.37
C GLU A 68 -4.56 -0.99 -17.30
N VAL A 69 -5.19 0.07 -16.78
CA VAL A 69 -5.50 1.29 -17.55
C VAL A 69 -4.23 1.98 -18.06
N VAL A 70 -3.20 2.09 -17.22
CA VAL A 70 -1.90 2.66 -17.65
C VAL A 70 -1.29 1.83 -18.76
N ASN A 71 -1.30 0.50 -18.63
CA ASN A 71 -0.76 -0.39 -19.65
C ASN A 71 -1.54 -0.28 -20.97
N GLU A 72 -2.86 -0.25 -20.92
CA GLU A 72 -3.73 -0.04 -22.07
C GLU A 72 -3.42 1.30 -22.76
N LEU A 73 -3.31 2.40 -22.01
CA LEU A 73 -2.96 3.71 -22.55
C LEU A 73 -1.57 3.74 -23.20
N ILE A 74 -0.58 3.08 -22.59
CA ILE A 74 0.77 2.95 -23.17
C ILE A 74 0.70 2.14 -24.47
N SER A 75 0.03 0.98 -24.45
CA SER A 75 -0.14 0.14 -25.64
C SER A 75 -0.82 0.90 -26.77
N HIS A 76 -1.88 1.66 -26.49
CA HIS A 76 -2.55 2.49 -27.50
C HIS A 76 -1.63 3.55 -28.10
N LYS A 77 -0.82 4.24 -27.29
CA LYS A 77 0.14 5.25 -27.77
C LYS A 77 1.22 4.61 -28.66
N ILE A 78 1.78 3.46 -28.24
CA ILE A 78 2.79 2.73 -29.03
C ILE A 78 2.20 2.28 -30.37
N LEU A 79 1.00 1.67 -30.35
CA LEU A 79 0.33 1.21 -31.57
C LEU A 79 -0.02 2.36 -32.52
N ALA A 80 -0.50 3.48 -31.98
CA ALA A 80 -0.79 4.68 -32.75
C ALA A 80 0.49 5.23 -33.42
N ALA A 81 1.58 5.40 -32.66
CA ALA A 81 2.86 5.83 -33.21
C ALA A 81 3.37 4.88 -34.29
N GLY A 82 3.39 3.56 -34.02
CA GLY A 82 3.83 2.55 -34.96
C GLY A 82 3.00 2.52 -36.24
N SER A 83 1.68 2.70 -36.14
CA SER A 83 0.79 2.72 -37.31
C SER A 83 1.09 3.88 -38.26
N VAL A 84 1.52 5.04 -37.75
CA VAL A 84 1.91 6.17 -38.60
C VAL A 84 3.28 5.92 -39.23
N LEU A 85 4.26 5.43 -38.44
CA LEU A 85 5.61 5.14 -38.92
C LEU A 85 5.63 4.06 -40.03
N VAL A 86 4.75 3.05 -39.97
CA VAL A 86 4.66 1.99 -40.99
C VAL A 86 4.06 2.47 -42.31
N ASN A 87 3.26 3.55 -42.29
CA ASN A 87 2.58 4.07 -43.47
C ASN A 87 3.40 5.13 -44.24
N GLU A 88 4.57 5.52 -43.74
CA GLU A 88 5.43 6.50 -44.40
C GLU A 88 6.85 5.95 -44.66
N ASP A 89 7.24 5.90 -45.94
CA ASP A 89 8.59 5.47 -46.35
C ASP A 89 9.71 6.37 -45.80
N ARG A 90 9.38 7.64 -45.48
CA ARG A 90 10.26 8.62 -44.83
C ARG A 90 9.43 9.60 -44.01
N VAL A 91 9.41 9.41 -42.70
CA VAL A 91 8.72 10.31 -41.78
C VAL A 91 9.52 11.59 -41.63
N ALA A 92 8.93 12.77 -41.86
CA ALA A 92 9.64 14.03 -41.65
C ALA A 92 9.67 14.41 -40.16
N ALA A 93 10.66 15.20 -39.74
CA ALA A 93 10.75 15.67 -38.35
C ALA A 93 9.49 16.43 -37.88
N ALA A 94 8.84 17.17 -38.79
CA ALA A 94 7.59 17.88 -38.52
C ALA A 94 6.41 16.93 -38.21
N ASP A 95 6.41 15.75 -38.81
CA ASP A 95 5.39 14.72 -38.57
C ASP A 95 5.63 14.05 -37.20
N LEU A 96 6.90 13.80 -36.84
CA LEU A 96 7.27 13.32 -35.51
C LEU A 96 6.91 14.32 -34.40
N GLU A 97 7.14 15.61 -34.63
CA GLU A 97 6.74 16.68 -33.70
C GLU A 97 5.22 16.72 -33.48
N THR A 98 4.46 16.62 -34.57
CA THR A 98 3.00 16.63 -34.52
C THR A 98 2.48 15.41 -33.77
N MET A 99 3.03 14.23 -34.08
CA MET A 99 2.71 12.99 -33.41
C MET A 99 3.08 13.01 -31.93
N ALA A 100 4.24 13.55 -31.56
CA ALA A 100 4.64 13.69 -30.16
C ALA A 100 3.66 14.56 -29.36
N ARG A 101 3.18 15.67 -29.96
CA ARG A 101 2.14 16.53 -29.37
C ARG A 101 0.80 15.82 -29.23
N GLU A 102 0.34 15.14 -30.28
CA GLU A 102 -0.94 14.42 -30.28
C GLU A 102 -0.96 13.25 -29.29
N LEU A 103 0.12 12.48 -29.27
CA LEU A 103 0.31 11.38 -28.34
C LEU A 103 0.69 11.86 -26.94
N LYS A 104 0.97 13.14 -26.72
CA LYS A 104 1.42 13.71 -25.45
C LYS A 104 2.60 12.93 -24.86
N VAL A 105 3.65 12.77 -25.66
CA VAL A 105 4.93 12.16 -25.28
C VAL A 105 6.04 13.20 -25.47
N ASP A 106 7.15 13.05 -24.73
CA ASP A 106 8.21 14.07 -24.70
C ASP A 106 8.98 14.16 -26.03
N SER A 107 9.27 13.02 -26.65
CA SER A 107 9.87 12.92 -27.99
C SER A 107 9.52 11.59 -28.64
N ILE A 108 9.61 11.56 -29.97
CA ILE A 108 9.62 10.34 -30.78
C ILE A 108 10.91 10.35 -31.57
N ASP A 109 11.75 9.33 -31.36
CA ASP A 109 13.07 9.22 -31.94
C ASP A 109 13.15 7.97 -32.85
N VAL A 110 13.69 8.14 -34.05
CA VAL A 110 13.92 7.06 -35.02
C VAL A 110 15.39 6.70 -35.00
N TYR A 111 15.69 5.43 -34.77
CA TYR A 111 17.04 4.90 -34.67
C TYR A 111 17.44 4.12 -35.93
N ASN A 112 18.72 4.15 -36.27
CA ASN A 112 19.32 3.19 -37.21
C ASN A 112 19.66 1.86 -36.49
N PRO A 113 20.03 0.80 -37.22
CA PRO A 113 20.42 -0.49 -36.62
C PRO A 113 21.59 -0.41 -35.63
N GLU A 114 22.43 0.61 -35.73
CA GLU A 114 23.56 0.86 -34.83
C GLU A 114 23.16 1.60 -33.54
N GLY A 115 21.87 1.90 -33.33
CA GLY A 115 21.39 2.58 -32.11
C GLY A 115 21.66 4.09 -32.08
N ARG A 116 21.83 4.72 -33.25
CA ARG A 116 21.95 6.19 -33.39
C ARG A 116 20.63 6.79 -33.86
N VAL A 117 20.23 7.89 -33.22
CA VAL A 117 19.06 8.69 -33.62
C VAL A 117 19.33 9.37 -34.96
N ILE A 118 18.56 8.97 -35.98
CA ILE A 118 18.64 9.51 -37.35
C ILE A 118 17.52 10.51 -37.66
N ASN A 119 16.43 10.49 -36.89
CA ASN A 119 15.36 11.48 -36.97
C ASN A 119 14.69 11.63 -35.60
N SER A 120 14.16 12.81 -35.27
CA SER A 120 13.56 13.07 -33.97
C SER A 120 12.55 14.22 -34.00
N ALA A 121 11.51 14.10 -33.17
CA ALA A 121 10.60 15.19 -32.82
C ALA A 121 11.32 16.31 -32.03
N PHE A 122 12.45 16.01 -31.39
CA PHE A 122 13.26 16.97 -30.67
C PHE A 122 14.65 17.06 -31.30
N PRO A 123 14.98 18.13 -32.04
CA PRO A 123 16.25 18.24 -32.76
C PRO A 123 17.51 18.02 -31.90
N GLY A 124 17.43 18.28 -30.59
CA GLY A 124 18.54 18.05 -29.66
C GLY A 124 18.94 16.57 -29.48
N ASN A 125 18.09 15.63 -29.90
CA ASN A 125 18.38 14.19 -29.83
C ASN A 125 19.09 13.65 -31.08
N LEU A 126 19.17 14.43 -32.17
CA LEU A 126 19.78 13.98 -33.42
C LEU A 126 21.25 13.61 -33.22
N GLY A 127 21.64 12.42 -33.70
CA GLY A 127 23.01 11.91 -33.58
C GLY A 127 23.35 11.34 -32.19
N TRP A 128 22.43 11.43 -31.21
CA TRP A 128 22.58 10.73 -29.95
C TRP A 128 22.69 9.22 -30.21
N SER A 129 23.60 8.58 -29.48
CA SER A 129 23.84 7.14 -29.57
C SER A 129 23.63 6.55 -28.21
N VAL A 130 23.02 5.38 -28.22
CA VAL A 130 22.81 4.56 -27.04
C VAL A 130 24.16 4.21 -26.40
N TYR A 131 24.27 4.34 -25.09
CA TYR A 131 25.45 3.93 -24.33
C TYR A 131 25.49 2.41 -24.11
N GLU A 132 26.68 1.86 -23.91
CA GLU A 132 26.87 0.43 -23.66
C GLU A 132 26.14 0.00 -22.36
N GLY A 133 25.25 -1.01 -22.47
CA GLY A 133 24.40 -1.48 -21.37
C GLY A 133 23.03 -0.79 -21.23
N HIS A 134 22.62 0.06 -22.19
CA HIS A 134 21.25 0.57 -22.23
C HIS A 134 20.25 -0.53 -22.65
N PRO A 135 19.04 -0.60 -22.07
CA PRO A 135 18.06 -1.67 -22.34
C PRO A 135 17.66 -1.86 -23.80
N VAL A 136 17.88 -0.84 -24.65
CA VAL A 136 17.61 -0.93 -26.10
C VAL A 136 18.55 -1.88 -26.85
N ASN A 137 19.68 -2.25 -26.24
CA ASN A 137 20.59 -3.24 -26.79
C ASN A 137 20.16 -4.70 -26.48
N ASP A 138 19.15 -4.90 -25.64
CA ASP A 138 18.70 -6.22 -25.16
C ASP A 138 17.43 -6.75 -25.88
N PHE A 139 17.02 -6.12 -27.00
CA PHE A 139 15.81 -6.48 -27.76
C PHE A 139 16.08 -7.41 -28.96
#